data_AF-A0A554IS65-F1
#
_entry.id   AF-A0A554IS65-F1
#
_cell.length_a   1.000
_cell.length_b   1.000
_cell.length_c   1.000
_cell.angle_alpha   90.00
_cell.angle_beta   90.00
_cell.angle_gamma   90.00
#
_symmetry.space_group_name_H-M   'P 1'
#
loop_
_entity.id
_entity.type
_entity.pdbx_description
1 polymer ?
#
loop_
_entity_poly.entity_id
_entity_poly.type
_entity_poly.pdbx_seq_one_letter_code
_entity_poly.pdbx_strand_id
1 'polypeptide(L)'
;MTALLHRPRPVFLLSAAAGMLMLAGILLYRQTVSVRALREQTLPIAAEIPSLERRLQLLRQEAEIARQASTFRAGSPEESLHVYVLPRGGDVSRLLGFFDALRDTLASQDALRAFSPVEIGAPGQVPGEETLSVRAVRLTAEVREQGLAALMRTLSVTGLLSVADALTSRQRQMIVAEVEQRNPAAIVALQRFLAADLAAYARDPKAYDDRLLAALASEEFTRFFRSVTDTPLLQNVEELFHGPMGRALVSEKWWPTQFVALEAVDVESMADGWLRASLVLNAYGRK
;
A
#
# COMPACT_ATOMS: atom_id res chain seq x y z
N MET A 1 63.52 -27.99 65.98
CA MET A 1 63.58 -28.57 64.63
C MET A 1 63.52 -27.45 63.61
N THR A 2 64.69 -27.01 63.14
CA THR A 2 64.91 -25.92 62.19
C THR A 2 64.66 -26.42 60.76
N ALA A 3 63.59 -25.94 60.13
CA ALA A 3 63.31 -26.24 58.73
C ALA A 3 64.19 -25.37 57.81
N LEU A 4 65.19 -26.01 57.19
CA LEU A 4 66.05 -25.48 56.14
C LEU A 4 65.20 -25.14 54.89
N LEU A 5 64.74 -23.91 54.78
CA LEU A 5 64.18 -23.35 53.54
C LEU A 5 65.33 -23.19 52.52
N HIS A 6 65.44 -24.15 51.61
CA HIS A 6 66.26 -24.05 50.41
C HIS A 6 65.86 -22.79 49.63
N ARG A 7 66.76 -21.78 49.61
CA ARG A 7 66.64 -20.64 48.69
C ARG A 7 66.65 -21.18 47.26
N PRO A 8 65.57 -21.01 46.46
CA PRO A 8 65.61 -21.38 45.06
C PRO A 8 66.68 -20.53 44.38
N ARG A 9 67.58 -21.20 43.64
CA ARG A 9 68.66 -20.51 42.90
C ARG A 9 68.03 -19.49 41.94
N PRO A 10 68.57 -18.26 41.83
CA PRO A 10 67.98 -17.17 41.03
C PRO A 10 67.79 -17.55 39.55
N VAL A 11 68.54 -18.53 39.07
CA VAL A 11 68.43 -19.10 37.73
C VAL A 11 67.05 -19.74 37.47
N PHE A 12 66.45 -20.41 38.46
CA PHE A 12 65.12 -21.03 38.31
C PHE A 12 63.99 -20.00 38.22
N LEU A 13 64.12 -18.87 38.93
CA LEU A 13 63.15 -17.78 38.88
C LEU A 13 63.19 -17.07 37.52
N LEU A 14 64.39 -16.86 36.96
CA LEU A 14 64.57 -16.27 35.64
C LEU A 14 64.01 -17.17 34.52
N SER A 15 64.24 -18.48 34.58
CA SER A 15 63.67 -19.42 33.60
C SER A 15 62.15 -19.51 33.69
N ALA A 16 61.58 -19.46 34.90
CA ALA A 16 60.14 -19.45 35.10
C ALA A 16 59.49 -18.15 34.57
N ALA A 17 60.13 -16.99 34.80
CA ALA A 17 59.67 -15.71 34.28
C ALA A 17 59.71 -15.66 32.74
N ALA A 18 60.79 -16.18 32.13
CA ALA A 18 60.89 -16.28 30.67
C ALA A 18 59.82 -17.22 30.09
N GLY A 19 59.54 -18.34 30.76
CA GLY A 19 58.47 -19.26 30.38
C GLY A 19 57.08 -18.62 30.44
N MET A 20 56.78 -17.87 31.50
CA MET A 20 55.51 -17.15 31.61
C MET A 20 55.36 -16.05 30.55
N LEU A 21 56.43 -15.33 30.23
CA LEU A 21 56.43 -14.33 29.16
C LEU A 21 56.17 -14.94 27.79
N MET A 22 56.80 -16.09 27.49
CA MET A 22 56.59 -16.80 26.23
C MET A 22 55.15 -17.33 26.13
N LEU A 23 54.60 -17.87 27.21
CA LEU A 23 53.21 -18.34 27.28
C LEU A 23 52.21 -17.19 27.08
N ALA A 24 52.46 -16.04 27.71
CA ALA A 24 51.65 -14.83 27.53
C ALA A 24 51.68 -14.35 26.08
N GLY A 25 52.84 -14.37 25.42
CA GLY A 25 52.99 -14.05 24.01
C GLY A 25 52.16 -14.97 23.10
N ILE A 26 52.18 -16.28 23.36
CA ILE A 26 51.39 -17.26 22.59
C ILE A 26 49.88 -17.05 22.77
N LEU A 27 49.43 -16.76 23.99
CA LEU A 27 48.03 -16.48 24.28
C LEU A 27 47.54 -15.21 23.58
N LEU A 28 48.34 -14.13 23.60
CA LEU A 28 48.04 -12.89 22.88
C LEU A 28 47.99 -13.09 21.35
N TYR A 29 48.90 -13.92 20.82
CA TYR A 29 48.90 -14.26 19.39
C TYR A 29 47.64 -15.04 19.00
N ARG A 30 47.23 -16.03 19.79
CA ARG A 30 45.98 -16.76 19.53
C ARG A 30 44.75 -15.86 19.62
N GLN A 31 44.72 -14.97 20.60
CA GLN A 31 43.59 -14.05 20.78
C GLN A 31 43.48 -13.07 19.60
N THR A 32 44.59 -12.58 19.06
CA THR A 32 44.58 -11.69 17.88
C THR A 32 44.14 -12.41 16.61
N VAL A 33 44.50 -13.68 16.42
CA VAL A 33 44.01 -14.49 15.29
C VAL A 33 42.51 -14.77 15.41
N SER A 34 42.02 -15.15 16.59
CA SER A 34 40.57 -15.38 16.80
C SER A 34 39.74 -14.09 16.62
N VAL A 35 40.25 -12.94 17.06
CA VAL A 35 39.58 -11.65 16.84
C VAL A 35 39.54 -11.28 15.34
N ARG A 36 40.59 -11.59 14.57
CA ARG A 36 40.56 -11.40 13.10
C ARG A 36 39.57 -12.33 12.41
N ALA A 37 39.54 -13.61 12.77
CA ALA A 37 38.59 -14.57 12.23
C ALA A 37 37.12 -14.21 12.55
N LEU A 38 36.85 -13.72 13.76
CA LEU A 38 35.53 -13.18 14.13
C LEU A 38 35.18 -11.93 13.32
N ARG A 39 36.16 -11.04 13.07
CA ARG A 39 35.95 -9.83 12.27
C ARG A 39 35.60 -10.17 10.82
N GLU A 40 36.23 -11.19 10.24
CA GLU A 40 35.98 -11.64 8.86
C GLU A 40 34.63 -12.36 8.71
N GLN A 41 34.12 -13.05 9.74
CA GLN A 41 32.81 -13.71 9.70
C GLN A 41 31.62 -12.82 10.10
N THR A 42 31.81 -11.77 10.91
CA THR A 42 30.70 -10.91 11.39
C THR A 42 30.48 -9.64 10.56
N LEU A 43 31.47 -9.22 9.76
CA LEU A 43 31.36 -8.04 8.90
C LEU A 43 30.27 -8.09 7.81
N PRO A 44 29.93 -9.23 7.16
CA PRO A 44 28.88 -9.22 6.14
C PRO A 44 27.46 -9.07 6.72
N ILE A 45 27.21 -9.51 7.96
CA ILE A 45 25.88 -9.43 8.58
C ILE A 45 25.62 -8.03 9.14
N ALA A 46 26.63 -7.37 9.71
CA ALA A 46 26.50 -6.00 10.23
C ALA A 46 26.32 -4.95 9.11
N ALA A 47 26.73 -5.25 7.87
CA ALA A 47 26.51 -4.37 6.71
C ALA A 47 25.07 -4.40 6.19
N GLU A 48 24.33 -5.49 6.43
CA GLU A 48 22.93 -5.63 5.98
C GLU A 48 21.93 -5.06 6.99
N ILE A 49 22.26 -5.03 8.29
CA ILE A 49 21.39 -4.49 9.35
C ILE A 49 20.92 -3.05 9.05
N PRO A 50 21.77 -2.08 8.65
CA PRO A 50 21.32 -0.72 8.37
C PRO A 50 20.41 -0.63 7.14
N SER A 51 20.51 -1.58 6.21
CA SER A 51 19.65 -1.63 5.02
C SER A 51 18.31 -2.28 5.33
N LEU A 52 18.29 -3.31 6.18
CA LEU A 52 17.09 -3.94 6.69
C LEU A 52 16.34 -3.02 7.66
N GLU A 53 17.03 -2.31 8.55
CA GLU A 53 16.44 -1.26 9.41
C GLU A 53 15.86 -0.11 8.58
N ARG A 54 16.54 0.32 7.51
CA ARG A 54 15.99 1.32 6.58
C ARG A 54 14.74 0.80 5.86
N ARG A 55 14.72 -0.45 5.41
CA ARG A 55 13.54 -1.08 4.80
C ARG A 55 12.41 -1.25 5.81
N LEU A 56 12.71 -1.64 7.05
CA LEU A 56 11.73 -1.81 8.12
C LEU A 56 11.16 -0.46 8.58
N GLN A 57 11.98 0.59 8.62
CA GLN A 57 11.52 1.97 8.87
C GLN A 57 10.68 2.51 7.71
N LEU A 58 11.07 2.26 6.46
CA LEU A 58 10.26 2.62 5.28
C LEU A 58 8.92 1.89 5.28
N LEU A 59 8.90 0.57 5.47
CA LEU A 59 7.68 -0.22 5.55
C LEU A 59 6.81 0.17 6.75
N ARG A 60 7.43 0.49 7.90
CA ARG A 60 6.69 1.06 9.04
C ARG A 60 6.15 2.45 8.72
N GLN A 61 6.91 3.30 8.04
CA GLN A 61 6.42 4.60 7.60
C GLN A 61 5.27 4.44 6.60
N GLU A 62 5.34 3.51 5.66
CA GLU A 62 4.25 3.23 4.72
C GLU A 62 3.03 2.63 5.44
N ALA A 63 3.22 1.76 6.42
CA ALA A 63 2.14 1.22 7.25
C ALA A 63 1.53 2.30 8.16
N GLU A 64 2.36 3.19 8.71
CA GLU A 64 1.94 4.33 9.54
C GLU A 64 1.24 5.38 8.68
N ILE A 65 1.71 5.63 7.45
CA ILE A 65 1.06 6.49 6.46
C ILE A 65 -0.23 5.84 5.97
N ALA A 66 -0.29 4.52 5.79
CA ALA A 66 -1.52 3.80 5.45
C ALA A 66 -2.52 3.84 6.62
N ARG A 67 -2.05 3.71 7.86
CA ARG A 67 -2.85 3.91 9.08
C ARG A 67 -3.32 5.34 9.20
N GLN A 68 -2.45 6.32 9.05
CA GLN A 68 -2.79 7.74 9.07
C GLN A 68 -3.72 8.08 7.92
N ALA A 69 -3.53 7.54 6.72
CA ALA A 69 -4.45 7.66 5.59
C ALA A 69 -5.80 7.00 5.91
N SER A 70 -5.83 5.88 6.63
CA SER A 70 -7.08 5.29 7.16
C SER A 70 -7.73 6.17 8.25
N THR A 71 -6.93 6.93 9.01
CA THR A 71 -7.40 7.93 9.99
C THR A 71 -7.77 9.27 9.33
N PHE A 72 -7.21 9.62 8.16
CA PHE A 72 -7.62 10.76 7.35
C PHE A 72 -8.82 10.43 6.45
N ARG A 73 -9.12 9.13 6.26
CA ARG A 73 -10.46 8.62 5.97
C ARG A 73 -11.33 8.56 7.24
N ALA A 74 -11.17 9.46 8.20
CA ALA A 74 -12.11 9.67 9.30
C ALA A 74 -13.11 10.78 8.95
N GLY A 75 -13.83 10.61 7.84
CA GLY A 75 -15.26 10.42 8.04
C GLY A 75 -15.45 8.91 8.07
N SER A 76 -16.16 8.36 9.05
CA SER A 76 -16.23 6.90 9.24
C SER A 76 -16.58 6.18 7.91
N PRO A 77 -16.25 4.90 7.70
CA PRO A 77 -16.71 4.18 6.51
C PRO A 77 -18.20 4.41 6.21
N GLU A 78 -19.01 4.61 7.26
CA GLU A 78 -20.43 5.02 7.24
C GLU A 78 -20.67 6.48 6.76
N GLU A 79 -19.80 7.43 7.09
CA GLU A 79 -19.83 8.79 6.54
C GLU A 79 -19.40 8.84 5.06
N SER A 80 -18.45 7.98 4.67
CA SER A 80 -18.08 7.79 3.27
C SER A 80 -19.25 7.19 2.46
N LEU A 81 -20.02 6.27 3.04
CA LEU A 81 -21.21 5.66 2.42
C LEU A 81 -22.30 6.67 2.05
N HIS A 82 -22.39 7.81 2.73
CA HIS A 82 -23.35 8.88 2.41
C HIS A 82 -22.98 9.64 1.13
N VAL A 83 -21.70 9.63 0.73
CA VAL A 83 -21.21 10.29 -0.48
C VAL A 83 -21.31 9.38 -1.70
N TYR A 84 -21.20 8.06 -1.51
CA TYR A 84 -21.23 7.10 -2.62
C TYR A 84 -22.64 6.65 -3.01
N VAL A 85 -22.94 6.64 -4.32
CA VAL A 85 -24.19 6.07 -4.83
C VAL A 85 -24.07 4.55 -4.90
N LEU A 86 -24.46 3.87 -3.83
CA LEU A 86 -24.44 2.41 -3.80
C LEU A 86 -25.53 1.81 -4.73
N PRO A 87 -25.20 0.77 -5.52
CA PRO A 87 -26.19 0.06 -6.32
C PRO A 87 -27.28 -0.57 -5.42
N ARG A 88 -28.51 -0.63 -5.95
CA ARG A 88 -29.66 -1.26 -5.28
C ARG A 88 -29.55 -2.79 -5.40
N GLY A 89 -29.58 -3.47 -4.25
CA GLY A 89 -29.33 -4.90 -4.16
C GLY A 89 -27.85 -5.23 -4.20
N GLY A 90 -27.42 -6.19 -3.39
CA GLY A 90 -26.07 -6.73 -3.44
C GLY A 90 -25.86 -7.46 -4.77
N ASP A 91 -25.34 -6.74 -5.78
CA ASP A 91 -24.99 -7.31 -7.08
C ASP A 91 -23.70 -8.13 -6.93
N VAL A 92 -23.87 -9.30 -6.30
CA VAL A 92 -22.83 -10.29 -6.06
C VAL A 92 -22.16 -10.67 -7.38
N SER A 93 -22.92 -10.73 -8.47
CA SER A 93 -22.40 -11.02 -9.81
C SER A 93 -21.39 -9.99 -10.29
N ARG A 94 -21.65 -8.68 -10.10
CA ARG A 94 -20.65 -7.64 -10.43
C ARG A 94 -19.41 -7.72 -9.55
N LEU A 95 -19.58 -8.02 -8.27
CA LEU A 95 -18.45 -8.14 -7.35
C LEU A 95 -17.55 -9.33 -7.72
N LEU A 96 -18.16 -10.48 -8.02
CA LEU A 96 -17.44 -11.65 -8.51
C LEU A 96 -16.75 -11.36 -9.84
N GLY A 97 -17.46 -10.75 -10.81
CA GLY A 97 -16.88 -10.34 -12.09
C GLY A 97 -15.71 -9.37 -11.95
N PHE A 98 -15.75 -8.46 -10.97
CA PHE A 98 -14.63 -7.59 -10.65
C PHE A 98 -13.40 -8.38 -10.17
N PHE A 99 -13.58 -9.35 -9.27
CA PHE A 99 -12.47 -10.19 -8.80
C PHE A 99 -11.97 -11.17 -9.86
N ASP A 100 -12.84 -11.68 -10.73
CA ASP A 100 -12.45 -12.49 -11.89
C ASP A 100 -11.59 -11.67 -12.86
N ALA A 101 -12.01 -10.44 -13.18
CA ALA A 101 -11.20 -9.53 -14.01
C ALA A 101 -9.84 -9.21 -13.38
N LEU A 102 -9.79 -9.04 -12.05
CA LEU A 102 -8.56 -8.84 -11.31
C LEU A 102 -7.65 -10.07 -11.39
N ARG A 103 -8.20 -11.26 -11.12
CA ARG A 103 -7.49 -12.55 -11.19
C ARG A 103 -6.88 -12.73 -12.57
N ASP A 104 -7.67 -12.56 -13.63
CA ASP A 104 -7.25 -12.80 -15.00
C ASP A 104 -6.17 -11.79 -15.42
N THR A 105 -6.27 -10.54 -14.96
CA THR A 105 -5.25 -9.51 -15.21
C THR A 105 -3.94 -9.84 -14.50
N LEU A 106 -3.97 -10.22 -13.22
CA LEU A 106 -2.76 -10.57 -12.47
C LEU A 106 -2.12 -11.86 -13.01
N ALA A 107 -2.92 -12.83 -13.46
CA ALA A 107 -2.44 -14.04 -14.12
C ALA A 107 -1.74 -13.70 -15.44
N SER A 108 -2.30 -12.82 -16.26
CA SER A 108 -1.71 -12.42 -17.55
C SER A 108 -0.36 -11.68 -17.43
N GLN A 109 -0.04 -11.16 -16.24
CA GLN A 109 1.19 -10.44 -15.94
C GLN A 109 2.24 -11.31 -15.21
N ASP A 110 2.02 -12.63 -15.12
CA ASP A 110 2.84 -13.56 -14.33
C ASP A 110 3.02 -13.11 -12.85
N ALA A 111 2.08 -12.32 -12.35
CA ALA A 111 2.11 -11.74 -11.01
C ALA A 111 1.31 -12.56 -9.99
N LEU A 112 0.59 -13.59 -10.45
CA LEU A 112 -0.31 -14.44 -9.67
C LEU A 112 0.06 -15.92 -9.85
N ARG A 113 0.21 -16.64 -8.74
CA ARG A 113 0.41 -18.09 -8.71
C ARG A 113 -0.86 -18.85 -8.38
N ALA A 114 -1.61 -18.37 -7.39
CA ALA A 114 -2.85 -18.99 -6.95
C ALA A 114 -3.83 -17.91 -6.46
N PHE A 115 -5.12 -18.13 -6.68
CA PHE A 115 -6.19 -17.24 -6.22
C PHE A 115 -7.31 -18.10 -5.68
N SER A 116 -7.65 -17.94 -4.40
CA SER A 116 -8.74 -18.70 -3.78
C SER A 116 -10.08 -18.28 -4.38
N PRO A 117 -11.11 -19.14 -4.29
CA PRO A 117 -12.48 -18.69 -4.48
C PRO A 117 -12.78 -17.49 -3.57
N VAL A 118 -13.59 -16.55 -4.08
CA VAL A 118 -14.05 -15.40 -3.30
C VAL A 118 -15.19 -15.86 -2.42
N GLU A 119 -14.97 -15.87 -1.10
CA GLU A 119 -16.01 -16.21 -0.12
C GLU A 119 -16.81 -14.97 0.24
N ILE A 120 -18.12 -15.00 -0.01
CA ILE A 120 -19.02 -13.88 0.29
C ILE A 120 -19.94 -14.31 1.43
N GLY A 121 -19.84 -13.59 2.55
CA GLY A 121 -20.66 -13.80 3.73
C GLY A 121 -22.14 -13.43 3.52
N ALA A 122 -22.95 -13.84 4.49
CA ALA A 122 -24.34 -13.40 4.58
C ALA A 122 -24.42 -11.86 4.72
N PRO A 123 -25.46 -11.21 4.18
CA PRO A 123 -25.63 -9.78 4.35
C PRO A 123 -25.87 -9.44 5.82
N GLY A 124 -24.94 -8.67 6.39
CA GLY A 124 -25.10 -8.00 7.66
C GLY A 124 -25.76 -6.64 7.51
N GLN A 125 -26.16 -6.06 8.63
CA GLN A 125 -26.66 -4.70 8.71
C GLN A 125 -25.54 -3.78 9.17
N VAL A 126 -25.43 -2.60 8.57
CA VAL A 126 -24.51 -1.56 9.03
C VAL A 126 -25.10 -0.95 10.32
N PRO A 127 -24.35 -0.92 11.44
CA PRO A 127 -24.84 -0.33 12.68
C PRO A 127 -25.29 1.12 12.47
N GLY A 128 -26.53 1.44 12.86
CA GLY A 128 -27.09 2.79 12.72
C GLY A 128 -27.73 3.11 11.35
N GLU A 129 -27.69 2.22 10.36
CA GLU A 129 -28.31 2.44 9.05
C GLU A 129 -29.20 1.27 8.59
N GLU A 130 -30.51 1.53 8.47
CA GLU A 130 -31.48 0.51 8.07
C GLU A 130 -31.43 0.18 6.57
N THR A 131 -31.05 1.15 5.73
CA THR A 131 -31.06 1.04 4.26
C THR A 131 -29.79 0.42 3.68
N LEU A 132 -28.73 0.30 4.49
CA LEU A 132 -27.45 -0.24 4.07
C LEU A 132 -27.29 -1.72 4.47
N SER A 133 -26.58 -2.44 3.62
CA SER A 133 -26.15 -3.82 3.85
C SER A 133 -24.64 -3.91 3.67
N VAL A 134 -24.02 -4.74 4.49
CA VAL A 134 -22.59 -5.03 4.41
C VAL A 134 -22.39 -6.53 4.24
N ARG A 135 -21.49 -6.94 3.36
CA ARG A 135 -21.10 -8.33 3.18
C ARG A 135 -19.59 -8.44 3.38
N ALA A 136 -19.19 -9.31 4.30
CA ALA A 136 -17.79 -9.68 4.43
C ALA A 136 -17.38 -10.51 3.21
N VAL A 137 -16.27 -10.14 2.60
CA VAL A 137 -15.68 -10.79 1.44
C VAL A 137 -14.28 -11.23 1.83
N ARG A 138 -14.00 -12.52 1.70
CA ARG A 138 -12.68 -13.09 2.00
C ARG A 138 -12.08 -13.69 0.75
N LEU A 139 -10.81 -13.41 0.53
CA LEU A 139 -10.03 -14.01 -0.53
C LEU A 139 -8.57 -14.11 -0.13
N THR A 140 -7.88 -15.10 -0.68
CA THR A 140 -6.45 -15.31 -0.51
C THR A 140 -5.81 -15.37 -1.90
N ALA A 141 -4.73 -14.61 -2.09
CA ALA A 141 -3.98 -14.60 -3.35
C ALA A 141 -2.49 -14.84 -3.08
N GLU A 142 -1.89 -15.73 -3.85
CA GLU A 142 -0.45 -15.92 -3.89
C GLU A 142 0.13 -15.09 -5.04
N VAL A 143 0.75 -13.97 -4.71
CA VAL A 143 1.16 -12.94 -5.66
C VAL A 143 2.63 -12.55 -5.47
N ARG A 144 3.25 -11.96 -6.49
CA ARG A 144 4.51 -11.24 -6.33
C ARG A 144 4.27 -9.86 -5.72
N GLU A 145 5.33 -9.18 -5.29
CA GLU A 145 5.26 -7.80 -4.76
C GLU A 145 4.52 -6.85 -5.71
N GLN A 146 4.83 -6.91 -7.01
CA GLN A 146 4.12 -6.12 -8.04
C GLN A 146 2.62 -6.46 -8.14
N GLY A 147 2.25 -7.72 -7.91
CA GLY A 147 0.86 -8.18 -7.93
C GLY A 147 0.09 -7.73 -6.71
N LEU A 148 0.73 -7.73 -5.52
CA LEU A 148 0.15 -7.16 -4.31
C LEU A 148 -0.10 -5.65 -4.47
N ALA A 149 0.88 -4.90 -5.00
CA ALA A 149 0.72 -3.48 -5.27
C ALA A 149 -0.42 -3.20 -6.28
N ALA A 150 -0.53 -3.98 -7.35
CA ALA A 150 -1.62 -3.88 -8.32
C ALA A 150 -2.99 -4.21 -7.69
N LEU A 151 -3.07 -5.23 -6.85
CA LEU A 151 -4.28 -5.62 -6.13
C LEU A 151 -4.74 -4.50 -5.18
N MET A 152 -3.83 -3.95 -4.37
CA MET A 152 -4.14 -2.85 -3.45
C MET A 152 -4.56 -1.56 -4.19
N ARG A 153 -3.88 -1.21 -5.28
CA ARG A 153 -4.26 -0.07 -6.13
C ARG A 153 -5.65 -0.25 -6.72
N THR A 154 -5.96 -1.42 -7.25
CA THR A 154 -7.28 -1.70 -7.82
C THR A 154 -8.38 -1.62 -6.76
N LEU A 155 -8.16 -2.18 -5.57
CA LEU A 155 -9.12 -2.08 -4.47
C LEU A 155 -9.39 -0.64 -4.04
N SER A 156 -8.39 0.24 -4.13
CA SER A 156 -8.53 1.66 -3.77
C SER A 156 -9.47 2.45 -4.71
N VAL A 157 -9.74 1.94 -5.91
CA VAL A 157 -10.62 2.57 -6.91
C VAL A 157 -12.08 2.09 -6.76
N THR A 158 -12.34 1.05 -5.96
CA THR A 158 -13.68 0.49 -5.80
C THR A 158 -14.66 1.49 -5.17
N GLY A 159 -15.89 1.52 -5.68
CA GLY A 159 -16.93 2.43 -5.23
C GLY A 159 -16.78 3.89 -5.67
N LEU A 160 -15.65 4.29 -6.28
CA LEU A 160 -15.53 5.61 -6.89
C LEU A 160 -16.37 5.66 -8.17
N LEU A 161 -17.27 6.62 -8.31
CA LEU A 161 -18.16 6.71 -9.48
C LEU A 161 -17.84 7.91 -10.35
N SER A 162 -17.41 9.00 -9.72
CA SER A 162 -17.20 10.29 -10.34
C SER A 162 -15.81 10.83 -10.08
N VAL A 163 -15.41 11.84 -10.86
CA VAL A 163 -14.14 12.56 -10.63
C VAL A 163 -14.11 13.20 -9.24
N ALA A 164 -15.26 13.65 -8.73
CA ALA A 164 -15.36 14.19 -7.37
C ALA A 164 -14.93 13.17 -6.30
N ASP A 165 -15.24 11.89 -6.51
CA ASP A 165 -14.93 10.82 -5.58
C ASP A 165 -13.43 10.51 -5.52
N ALA A 166 -12.74 10.69 -6.65
CA ALA A 166 -11.29 10.53 -6.74
C ALA A 166 -10.50 11.73 -6.15
N LEU A 167 -11.18 12.84 -5.83
CA LEU A 167 -10.59 14.01 -5.20
C LEU A 167 -10.93 14.07 -3.71
N THR A 168 -9.98 14.50 -2.88
CA THR A 168 -10.24 14.74 -1.46
C THR A 168 -11.18 15.94 -1.27
N SER A 169 -11.89 16.00 -0.14
CA SER A 169 -12.76 17.13 0.22
C SER A 169 -12.01 18.47 0.16
N ARG A 170 -10.75 18.49 0.60
CA ARG A 170 -9.89 19.68 0.55
C ARG A 170 -9.61 20.11 -0.90
N GLN A 171 -9.24 19.16 -1.77
CA GLN A 171 -8.97 19.46 -3.18
C GLN A 171 -10.23 19.99 -3.90
N ARG A 172 -11.39 19.37 -3.65
CA ARG A 172 -12.67 19.87 -4.18
C ARG A 172 -12.94 21.30 -3.71
N GLN A 173 -12.80 21.57 -2.42
CA GLN A 173 -12.99 22.92 -1.86
C GLN A 173 -12.01 23.94 -2.45
N MET A 174 -10.75 23.56 -2.65
CA MET A 174 -9.75 24.43 -3.27
C MET A 174 -10.16 24.79 -4.70
N ILE A 175 -10.60 23.82 -5.52
CA ILE A 175 -11.03 24.10 -6.90
C ILE A 175 -12.30 24.97 -6.89
N VAL A 176 -13.27 24.67 -6.03
CA VAL A 176 -14.50 25.48 -5.90
C VAL A 176 -14.17 26.92 -5.53
N ALA A 177 -13.34 27.14 -4.51
CA ALA A 177 -12.95 28.48 -4.07
C ALA A 177 -12.22 29.25 -5.18
N GLU A 178 -11.32 28.60 -5.92
CA GLU A 178 -10.59 29.24 -7.02
C GLU A 178 -11.54 29.61 -8.18
N VAL A 179 -12.50 28.74 -8.50
CA VAL A 179 -13.53 29.03 -9.52
C VAL A 179 -14.43 30.19 -9.09
N GLU A 180 -14.90 30.19 -7.85
CA GLU A 180 -15.74 31.27 -7.31
C GLU A 180 -15.01 32.62 -7.30
N GLN A 181 -13.71 32.65 -7.00
CA GLN A 181 -12.93 33.88 -7.02
C GLN A 181 -12.68 34.42 -8.43
N ARG A 182 -12.42 33.54 -9.41
CA ARG A 182 -12.04 33.95 -10.77
C ARG A 182 -13.23 34.16 -11.69
N ASN A 183 -14.16 33.22 -11.72
CA ASN A 183 -15.34 33.25 -12.59
C ASN A 183 -16.48 32.43 -11.96
N PRO A 184 -17.33 33.06 -11.13
CA PRO A 184 -18.49 32.40 -10.52
C PRO A 184 -19.41 31.70 -11.54
N ALA A 185 -19.50 32.22 -12.77
CA ALA A 185 -20.36 31.62 -13.81
C ALA A 185 -19.84 30.25 -14.28
N ALA A 186 -18.56 29.94 -14.06
CA ALA A 186 -17.96 28.64 -14.40
C ALA A 186 -18.27 27.53 -13.38
N ILE A 187 -18.97 27.83 -12.27
CA ILE A 187 -19.32 26.83 -11.25
C ILE A 187 -20.12 25.65 -11.83
N VAL A 188 -20.97 25.90 -12.83
CA VAL A 188 -21.74 24.85 -13.52
C VAL A 188 -20.83 23.93 -14.32
N ALA A 189 -19.79 24.48 -14.96
CA ALA A 189 -18.80 23.67 -15.68
C ALA A 189 -17.99 22.81 -14.70
N LEU A 190 -17.61 23.37 -13.54
CA LEU A 190 -16.94 22.62 -12.48
C LEU A 190 -17.81 21.50 -11.94
N GLN A 191 -19.08 21.76 -11.65
CA GLN A 191 -20.02 20.71 -11.19
C GLN A 191 -20.16 19.59 -12.20
N ARG A 192 -20.21 19.90 -13.50
CA ARG A 192 -20.25 18.88 -14.57
C ARG A 192 -18.96 18.07 -14.65
N PHE A 193 -17.81 18.70 -14.47
CA PHE A 193 -16.52 18.02 -14.38
C PHE A 193 -16.48 17.08 -13.18
N LEU A 194 -16.83 17.56 -11.99
CA LEU A 194 -16.86 16.78 -10.76
C LEU A 194 -17.84 15.61 -10.83
N ALA A 195 -19.00 15.78 -11.48
CA ALA A 195 -20.00 14.75 -11.68
C ALA A 195 -19.72 13.82 -12.88
N ALA A 196 -18.62 14.00 -13.62
CA ALA A 196 -18.29 13.14 -14.74
C ALA A 196 -18.03 11.71 -14.27
N ASP A 197 -18.54 10.73 -15.02
CA ASP A 197 -18.26 9.31 -14.78
C ASP A 197 -16.75 9.05 -14.83
N LEU A 198 -16.24 8.41 -13.78
CA LEU A 198 -14.81 8.24 -13.57
C LEU A 198 -14.17 7.34 -14.62
N ALA A 199 -14.87 6.29 -15.09
CA ALA A 199 -14.34 5.41 -16.13
C ALA A 199 -14.30 6.11 -17.50
N ALA A 200 -15.29 6.96 -17.79
CA ALA A 200 -15.31 7.79 -18.98
C ALA A 200 -14.21 8.87 -18.93
N TYR A 201 -14.03 9.52 -17.78
CA TYR A 201 -12.94 10.46 -17.54
C TYR A 201 -11.58 9.80 -17.77
N ALA A 202 -11.33 8.65 -17.14
CA ALA A 202 -10.07 7.93 -17.21
C ALA A 202 -9.63 7.61 -18.65
N ARG A 203 -10.58 7.39 -19.57
CA ARG A 203 -10.29 7.07 -20.98
C ARG A 203 -9.93 8.27 -21.83
N ASP A 204 -10.47 9.44 -21.50
CA ASP A 204 -10.20 10.69 -22.22
C ASP A 204 -10.14 11.89 -21.26
N PRO A 205 -9.16 11.96 -20.33
CA PRO A 205 -9.11 13.01 -19.31
C PRO A 205 -9.08 14.40 -19.95
N LYS A 206 -8.33 14.52 -21.06
CA LYS A 206 -8.14 15.76 -21.80
C LYS A 206 -9.47 16.36 -22.27
N ALA A 207 -10.40 15.56 -22.80
CA ALA A 207 -11.69 16.10 -23.26
C ALA A 207 -12.55 16.68 -22.12
N TYR A 208 -12.43 16.14 -20.91
CA TYR A 208 -13.14 16.66 -19.73
C TYR A 208 -12.44 17.88 -19.15
N ASP A 209 -11.12 17.84 -19.03
CA ASP A 209 -10.29 18.94 -18.56
C ASP A 209 -10.43 20.17 -19.47
N ASP A 210 -10.29 20.00 -20.79
CA ASP A 210 -10.36 21.09 -21.77
C ASP A 210 -11.73 21.80 -21.74
N ARG A 211 -12.83 21.09 -21.45
CA ARG A 211 -14.16 21.69 -21.29
C ARG A 211 -14.25 22.61 -20.07
N LEU A 212 -13.64 22.21 -18.95
CA LEU A 212 -13.59 23.05 -17.75
C LEU A 212 -12.64 24.23 -17.97
N LEU A 213 -11.45 23.97 -18.52
CA LEU A 213 -10.44 24.99 -18.77
C LEU A 213 -10.90 26.04 -19.78
N ALA A 214 -11.70 25.67 -20.78
CA ALA A 214 -12.30 26.63 -21.72
C ALA A 214 -13.21 27.66 -21.02
N ALA A 215 -13.85 27.31 -19.91
CA ALA A 215 -14.68 28.23 -19.12
C ALA A 215 -13.87 29.17 -18.21
N LEU A 216 -12.59 28.85 -17.95
CA LEU A 216 -11.72 29.49 -16.96
C LEU A 216 -10.37 29.95 -17.56
N ALA A 217 -10.33 30.10 -18.88
CA ALA A 217 -9.18 30.27 -19.79
C ALA A 217 -8.07 31.21 -19.29
N SER A 218 -7.33 30.77 -18.28
CA SER A 218 -6.19 31.44 -17.68
C SER A 218 -5.10 30.42 -17.40
N GLU A 219 -3.86 30.77 -17.74
CA GLU A 219 -2.70 29.89 -17.55
C GLU A 219 -2.43 29.60 -16.07
N GLU A 220 -2.76 30.55 -15.19
CA GLU A 220 -2.67 30.38 -13.74
C GLU A 220 -3.65 29.32 -13.24
N PHE A 221 -4.93 29.42 -13.62
CA PHE A 221 -5.92 28.42 -13.24
C PHE A 221 -5.56 27.06 -13.82
N THR A 222 -5.07 27.01 -15.07
CA THR A 222 -4.65 25.75 -15.70
C THR A 222 -3.55 25.05 -14.89
N ARG A 223 -2.53 25.80 -14.46
CA ARG A 223 -1.46 25.25 -13.61
C ARG A 223 -1.98 24.82 -12.23
N PHE A 224 -2.82 25.64 -11.61
CA PHE A 224 -3.45 25.30 -10.34
C PHE A 224 -4.30 24.03 -10.45
N PHE A 225 -5.19 23.96 -11.43
CA PHE A 225 -6.07 22.83 -11.68
C PHE A 225 -5.26 21.55 -11.86
N ARG A 226 -4.25 21.56 -12.74
CA ARG A 226 -3.33 20.42 -12.91
C ARG A 226 -2.63 20.04 -11.62
N SER A 227 -2.17 21.00 -10.82
CA SER A 227 -1.53 20.68 -9.53
C SER A 227 -2.49 20.04 -8.51
N VAL A 228 -3.80 20.27 -8.66
CA VAL A 228 -4.82 19.68 -7.78
C VAL A 228 -5.28 18.32 -8.30
N THR A 229 -5.38 18.14 -9.62
CA THR A 229 -5.84 16.90 -10.26
C THR A 229 -4.73 15.88 -10.49
N ASP A 230 -3.46 16.29 -10.46
CA ASP A 230 -2.31 15.39 -10.54
C ASP A 230 -2.14 14.62 -9.21
N THR A 231 -2.99 13.62 -9.03
CA THR A 231 -3.06 12.79 -7.83
C THR A 231 -2.73 11.34 -8.15
N PRO A 232 -2.09 10.60 -7.23
CA PRO A 232 -1.84 9.18 -7.43
C PRO A 232 -3.12 8.37 -7.67
N LEU A 233 -4.27 8.80 -7.10
CA LEU A 233 -5.54 8.11 -7.28
C LEU A 233 -6.10 8.26 -8.70
N LEU A 234 -6.08 9.48 -9.26
CA LEU A 234 -6.49 9.70 -10.65
C LEU A 234 -5.55 9.00 -11.64
N GLN A 235 -4.23 9.03 -11.38
CA GLN A 235 -3.26 8.27 -12.17
C GLN A 235 -3.55 6.75 -12.13
N ASN A 236 -3.83 6.19 -10.95
CA ASN A 236 -4.18 4.77 -10.81
C ASN A 236 -5.48 4.42 -11.54
N VAL A 237 -6.45 5.32 -11.53
CA VAL A 237 -7.72 5.17 -12.27
C VAL A 237 -7.45 5.14 -13.78
N GLU A 238 -6.65 6.07 -14.30
CA GLU A 238 -6.25 6.11 -15.71
C GLU A 238 -5.52 4.82 -16.12
N GLU A 239 -4.51 4.39 -15.35
CA GLU A 239 -3.78 3.14 -15.57
C GLU A 239 -4.73 1.93 -15.62
N LEU A 240 -5.68 1.86 -14.67
CA LEU A 240 -6.66 0.77 -14.59
C LEU A 240 -7.57 0.72 -15.84
N PHE A 241 -8.13 1.85 -16.24
CA PHE A 241 -9.10 1.92 -17.34
C PHE A 241 -8.46 1.92 -18.74
N HIS A 242 -7.18 2.24 -18.87
CA HIS A 242 -6.38 1.98 -20.07
C HIS A 242 -5.86 0.54 -20.12
N GLY A 243 -5.81 -0.15 -18.98
CA GLY A 243 -5.40 -1.55 -18.87
C GLY A 243 -6.44 -2.56 -19.40
N PRO A 244 -6.03 -3.84 -19.52
CA PRO A 244 -6.94 -4.92 -19.90
C PRO A 244 -8.08 -5.10 -18.89
N MET A 245 -7.79 -4.91 -17.59
CA MET A 245 -8.79 -5.01 -16.52
C MET A 245 -9.93 -4.02 -16.71
N GLY A 246 -9.64 -2.72 -16.84
CA GLY A 246 -10.69 -1.72 -16.95
C GLY A 246 -11.47 -1.78 -18.26
N ARG A 247 -10.86 -2.31 -19.34
CA ARG A 247 -11.61 -2.67 -20.55
C ARG A 247 -12.64 -3.77 -20.26
N ALA A 248 -12.23 -4.86 -19.62
CA ALA A 248 -13.11 -5.97 -19.25
C ALA A 248 -14.23 -5.51 -18.29
N LEU A 249 -13.89 -4.73 -17.27
CA LEU A 249 -14.87 -4.20 -16.31
C LEU A 249 -16.00 -3.41 -16.98
N VAL A 250 -15.69 -2.64 -18.01
CA VAL A 250 -16.69 -1.84 -18.72
C VAL A 250 -17.41 -2.63 -19.81
N SER A 251 -16.72 -3.49 -20.57
CA SER A 251 -17.37 -4.29 -21.63
C SER A 251 -18.39 -5.27 -21.04
N GLU A 252 -18.04 -5.89 -19.92
CA GLU A 252 -18.87 -6.89 -19.23
C GLU A 252 -19.83 -6.25 -18.21
N LYS A 253 -19.87 -4.92 -18.12
CA LYS A 253 -20.75 -4.15 -17.21
C LYS A 253 -20.56 -4.50 -15.72
N TRP A 254 -19.35 -4.88 -15.34
CA TRP A 254 -18.95 -5.06 -13.94
C TRP A 254 -18.64 -3.72 -13.25
N TRP A 255 -18.43 -2.65 -14.03
CA TRP A 255 -18.36 -1.28 -13.56
C TRP A 255 -19.72 -0.55 -13.64
N PRO A 256 -20.09 0.30 -12.66
CA PRO A 256 -19.40 0.51 -11.38
C PRO A 256 -19.56 -0.68 -10.45
N THR A 257 -18.48 -0.97 -9.71
CA THR A 257 -18.48 -1.96 -8.64
C THR A 257 -18.97 -1.33 -7.34
N GLN A 258 -19.48 -2.16 -6.43
CA GLN A 258 -19.89 -1.73 -5.10
C GLN A 258 -18.68 -1.15 -4.33
N PHE A 259 -18.93 -0.29 -3.35
CA PHE A 259 -17.86 0.21 -2.49
C PHE A 259 -17.31 -0.94 -1.65
N VAL A 260 -16.00 -1.18 -1.73
CA VAL A 260 -15.32 -2.24 -0.99
C VAL A 260 -14.28 -1.60 -0.08
N ALA A 261 -14.50 -1.66 1.22
CA ALA A 261 -13.52 -1.22 2.20
C ALA A 261 -12.62 -2.38 2.61
N LEU A 262 -11.32 -2.13 2.70
CA LEU A 262 -10.37 -3.08 3.24
C LEU A 262 -10.45 -3.07 4.77
N GLU A 263 -10.79 -4.20 5.37
CA GLU A 263 -10.85 -4.37 6.83
C GLU A 263 -9.51 -4.88 7.37
N ALA A 264 -8.97 -5.95 6.76
CA ALA A 264 -7.70 -6.54 7.16
C ALA A 264 -6.94 -7.09 5.95
N VAL A 265 -5.62 -6.93 5.98
CA VAL A 265 -4.68 -7.63 5.11
C VAL A 265 -3.68 -8.33 6.00
N ASP A 266 -3.51 -9.62 5.77
CA ASP A 266 -2.39 -10.37 6.30
C ASP A 266 -1.48 -10.81 5.14
N VAL A 267 -0.18 -10.57 5.27
CA VAL A 267 0.80 -10.84 4.21
C VAL A 267 1.90 -11.72 4.77
N GLU A 268 1.94 -12.96 4.29
CA GLU A 268 2.99 -13.92 4.61
C GLU A 268 4.00 -14.02 3.46
N SER A 269 5.28 -13.91 3.78
CA SER A 269 6.35 -14.16 2.80
C SER A 269 6.52 -15.66 2.59
N MET A 270 6.50 -16.09 1.33
CA MET A 270 6.78 -17.45 0.91
C MET A 270 8.17 -17.56 0.28
N ALA A 271 8.60 -18.79 -0.04
CA ALA A 271 9.82 -19.02 -0.79
C ALA A 271 9.77 -18.38 -2.19
N ASP A 272 10.94 -18.09 -2.75
CA ASP A 272 11.12 -17.63 -4.14
C ASP A 272 10.48 -16.27 -4.48
N GLY A 273 10.29 -15.40 -3.47
CA GLY A 273 9.78 -14.04 -3.66
C GLY A 273 8.25 -13.95 -3.86
N TRP A 274 7.53 -15.04 -3.57
CA TRP A 274 6.06 -15.04 -3.54
C TRP A 274 5.56 -14.56 -2.18
N LEU A 275 4.39 -13.92 -2.19
CA LEU A 275 3.67 -13.45 -1.01
C LEU A 275 2.29 -14.10 -1.01
N ARG A 276 1.83 -14.55 0.16
CA ARG A 276 0.43 -14.93 0.37
C ARG A 276 -0.28 -13.76 1.03
N ALA A 277 -1.22 -13.15 0.31
CA ALA A 277 -2.04 -12.05 0.80
C ALA A 277 -3.45 -12.58 1.12
N SER A 278 -3.83 -12.56 2.39
CA SER A 278 -5.16 -12.89 2.87
C SER A 278 -5.91 -11.60 3.14
N LEU A 279 -7.00 -11.36 2.42
CA LEU A 279 -7.77 -10.12 2.48
C LEU A 279 -9.16 -10.37 3.07
N VAL A 280 -9.54 -9.50 4.00
CA VAL A 280 -10.90 -9.37 4.52
C VAL A 280 -11.40 -8.00 4.12
N LEU A 281 -12.48 -7.98 3.34
CA LEU A 281 -13.07 -6.78 2.77
C LEU A 281 -14.53 -6.67 3.17
N ASN A 282 -15.03 -5.45 3.30
CA ASN A 282 -16.45 -5.17 3.50
C ASN A 282 -17.01 -4.54 2.23
N ALA A 283 -17.86 -5.30 1.53
CA ALA A 283 -18.61 -4.82 0.38
C ALA A 283 -19.94 -4.22 0.86
N TYR A 284 -20.15 -2.95 0.53
CA TYR A 284 -21.34 -2.22 0.93
C TYR A 284 -22.31 -2.05 -0.24
N GLY A 285 -23.60 -2.18 0.06
CA GLY A 285 -24.68 -2.01 -0.91
C GLY A 285 -25.96 -1.51 -0.24
N ARG A 286 -26.89 -0.97 -1.03
CA ARG A 286 -28.23 -0.61 -0.54
C ARG A 286 -29.16 -1.83 -0.59
N LYS A 287 -29.98 -2.00 0.44
CA LYS A 287 -31.05 -3.01 0.47
C LYS A 287 -32.08 -2.78 -0.62
#